data_AF-A0A1H8JQP1-F1
#
_entry.id   AF-A0A1H8JQP1-F1
#
_cell.length_a   1.000
_cell.length_b   1.000
_cell.length_c   1.000
_cell.angle_alpha   90.00
_cell.angle_beta   90.00
_cell.angle_gamma   90.00
#
_symmetry.space_group_name_H-M   'P 1'
#
loop_
_entity.id
_entity.type
_entity.pdbx_description
1 polymer ?
#
loop_
_entity_poly.entity_id
_entity_poly.type
_entity_poly.pdbx_seq_one_letter_code
_entity_poly.pdbx_strand_id
1 'polypeptide(L)'
;MADEEGPDEAAQAFEELRAEVTLMRRAVERLTAERMEVPEPPDYSETLGVIANNITATAQRVDMLAKSPMLAMTPEQLAGRITAAASVARQEDRQTIATARTGLEDVTRQLHGYVVSARRGDEQNRWLMWTTIGGVMIGMIFWGMFAGIVARAVPASWQWPEKMAARSLDLPMWEGGQRLMRASAPDAFANIAAGDRIVTANREALEGCQKIADKTRRAVKCTVSITPHPKSGR
;
A
#
# COMPACT_ATOMS: atom_id res chain seq x y z
N MET A 1 65.48 -32.59 108.68
CA MET A 1 65.01 -31.54 107.77
C MET A 1 64.97 -32.18 106.41
N ALA A 2 63.81 -32.13 105.75
CA ALA A 2 63.50 -32.56 104.37
C ALA A 2 63.64 -34.06 104.08
N ASP A 3 62.80 -34.77 103.32
CA ASP A 3 61.47 -34.63 102.69
C ASP A 3 61.18 -36.09 102.21
N GLU A 4 60.02 -36.71 102.52
CA GLU A 4 58.92 -37.10 101.58
C GLU A 4 59.30 -38.03 100.38
N GLU A 5 58.39 -38.96 100.02
CA GLU A 5 58.44 -40.05 98.99
C GLU A 5 59.14 -41.38 99.42
N GLY A 6 58.54 -42.57 99.45
CA GLY A 6 57.21 -43.04 99.04
C GLY A 6 57.21 -44.58 98.92
N PRO A 7 56.97 -45.37 99.98
CA PRO A 7 56.73 -46.81 99.85
C PRO A 7 55.38 -47.13 99.15
N ASP A 8 54.51 -46.13 99.01
CA ASP A 8 53.19 -46.22 98.38
C ASP A 8 53.25 -46.02 96.84
N GLU A 9 54.18 -45.20 96.35
CA GLU A 9 54.29 -44.87 94.91
C GLU A 9 54.82 -46.06 94.08
N ALA A 10 55.82 -46.78 94.59
CA ALA A 10 56.32 -47.99 93.95
C ALA A 10 55.27 -49.12 93.94
N ALA A 11 54.48 -49.26 95.01
CA ALA A 11 53.41 -50.24 95.08
C ALA A 11 52.26 -49.91 94.11
N GLN A 12 51.90 -48.62 93.99
CA GLN A 12 50.91 -48.14 93.03
C GLN A 12 51.35 -48.38 91.58
N ALA A 13 52.63 -48.13 91.25
CA ALA A 13 53.16 -48.39 89.92
C ALA A 13 53.11 -49.89 89.54
N PHE A 14 53.33 -50.81 90.48
CA PHE A 14 53.23 -52.25 90.21
C PHE A 14 51.78 -52.72 90.05
N GLU A 15 50.82 -52.15 90.78
CA GLU A 15 49.40 -52.47 90.58
C GLU A 15 48.87 -51.92 89.24
N GLU A 16 49.30 -50.72 88.84
CA GLU A 16 48.94 -50.16 87.53
C GLU A 16 49.52 -51.02 86.38
N LEU A 17 50.78 -51.45 86.49
CA LEU A 17 51.37 -52.37 85.50
C LEU A 17 50.65 -53.73 85.48
N ARG A 18 50.22 -54.23 86.65
CA ARG A 18 49.48 -55.50 86.75
C ARG A 18 48.10 -55.39 86.10
N ALA A 19 47.43 -54.25 86.27
CA ALA A 19 46.17 -53.94 85.60
C ALA A 19 46.35 -53.90 84.07
N GLU A 20 47.39 -53.23 83.57
CA GLU A 20 47.66 -53.11 82.13
C GLU A 20 47.97 -54.48 81.49
N VAL A 21 48.80 -55.30 82.15
CA VAL A 21 49.18 -56.63 81.65
C VAL A 21 47.99 -57.60 81.66
N THR A 22 47.10 -57.51 82.65
CA THR A 22 45.87 -58.33 82.65
C THR A 22 44.89 -57.92 81.54
N LEU A 23 44.87 -56.64 81.16
CA LEU A 23 44.06 -56.13 80.06
C LEU A 23 44.60 -56.59 78.70
N MET A 24 45.92 -56.49 78.47
CA MET A 24 46.56 -57.03 77.27
C MET A 24 46.37 -58.54 77.13
N ARG A 25 46.52 -59.30 78.22
CA ARG A 25 46.31 -60.76 78.19
C ARG A 25 44.89 -61.12 77.75
N ARG A 26 43.87 -60.42 78.28
CA ARG A 26 42.48 -60.61 77.84
C ARG A 26 42.26 -60.25 76.37
N ALA A 27 42.89 -59.17 75.89
CA ALA A 27 42.78 -58.77 74.49
C ALA A 27 43.38 -59.82 73.53
N VAL A 28 44.55 -60.38 73.90
CA VAL A 28 45.19 -61.46 73.13
C VAL A 28 44.36 -62.73 73.18
N GLU A 29 43.85 -63.12 74.36
CA GLU A 29 42.97 -64.29 74.50
C GLU A 29 41.70 -64.15 73.63
N ARG A 30 41.11 -62.94 73.57
CA ARG A 30 39.96 -62.65 72.68
C ARG A 30 40.31 -62.76 71.19
N LEU A 31 41.44 -62.19 70.77
CA LEU A 31 41.88 -62.22 69.38
C LEU A 31 42.21 -63.65 68.92
N THR A 32 42.78 -64.47 69.81
CA THR A 32 43.04 -65.88 69.52
C THR A 32 41.76 -66.72 69.51
N ALA A 33 40.77 -66.40 70.35
CA ALA A 33 39.46 -67.06 70.32
C ALA A 33 38.72 -66.76 69.00
N GLU A 34 38.70 -65.49 68.58
CA GLU A 34 38.11 -65.09 67.29
C GLU A 34 38.84 -65.74 66.10
N ARG A 35 40.16 -65.94 66.18
CA ARG A 35 40.93 -66.57 65.09
C ARG A 35 40.72 -68.08 64.98
N MET A 36 40.46 -68.76 66.09
CA MET A 36 40.13 -70.19 66.10
C MET A 36 38.69 -70.46 65.61
N GLU A 37 37.86 -69.41 65.54
CA GLU A 37 36.50 -69.44 64.99
C GLU A 37 36.40 -68.99 63.52
N VAL A 38 37.52 -68.65 62.86
CA VAL A 38 37.51 -68.25 61.44
C VAL A 38 37.26 -69.47 60.55
N PRO A 39 36.14 -69.53 59.79
CA PRO A 39 35.87 -70.61 58.86
C PRO A 39 36.88 -70.62 57.70
N GLU A 40 37.08 -71.79 57.11
CA GLU A 40 37.93 -72.05 55.93
C GLU A 40 37.66 -71.01 54.81
N PRO A 41 38.69 -70.53 54.08
CA PRO A 41 38.51 -69.53 53.02
C PRO A 41 37.51 -70.02 51.97
N PRO A 42 36.55 -69.18 51.52
CA PRO A 42 35.51 -69.59 50.58
C PRO A 42 36.10 -70.00 49.23
N ASP A 43 35.61 -71.11 48.65
CA ASP A 43 36.03 -71.59 47.34
C ASP A 43 35.39 -70.76 46.21
N TYR A 44 36.21 -69.98 45.50
CA TYR A 44 35.80 -69.13 44.39
C TYR A 44 35.88 -69.81 43.01
N SER A 45 36.28 -71.08 42.94
CA SER A 45 36.51 -71.81 41.68
C SER A 45 35.26 -71.83 40.78
N GLU A 46 34.07 -71.99 41.36
CA GLU A 46 32.80 -71.96 40.63
C GLU A 46 32.54 -70.58 40.01
N THR A 47 32.68 -69.52 40.81
CA THR A 47 32.45 -68.14 40.34
C THR A 47 33.44 -67.73 39.25
N LEU A 48 34.71 -68.15 39.36
CA LEU A 48 35.72 -67.92 38.33
C LEU A 48 35.41 -68.71 37.05
N GLY A 49 34.87 -69.92 37.17
CA GLY A 49 34.40 -70.72 36.03
C GLY A 49 33.25 -70.04 35.28
N VAL A 50 32.29 -69.46 36.00
CA VAL A 50 31.18 -68.69 35.40
C VAL A 50 31.70 -67.44 34.68
N ILE A 51 32.64 -66.71 35.29
CA ILE A 51 33.26 -65.53 34.67
C ILE A 51 34.00 -65.91 33.40
N ALA A 52 34.80 -66.98 33.44
CA ALA A 52 35.53 -67.47 32.27
C ALA A 52 34.58 -67.81 31.10
N ASN A 53 33.47 -68.49 31.38
CA ASN A 53 32.45 -68.81 30.37
C ASN A 53 31.78 -67.56 29.77
N ASN A 54 31.49 -66.55 30.59
CA ASN A 54 30.92 -65.30 30.09
C ASN A 54 31.89 -64.53 29.20
N ILE A 55 33.19 -64.56 29.52
CA ILE A 55 34.24 -63.95 28.70
C ILE A 55 34.33 -64.65 27.34
N THR A 56 34.34 -65.98 27.30
CA THR A 56 34.37 -66.73 26.03
C THR A 56 33.11 -66.49 25.20
N ALA A 57 31.92 -66.47 25.81
CA ALA A 57 30.68 -66.15 25.11
C ALA A 57 30.69 -64.73 24.52
N THR A 58 31.27 -63.76 25.25
CA THR A 58 31.42 -62.38 24.76
C THR A 58 32.41 -62.31 23.60
N ALA A 59 33.54 -63.01 23.71
CA ALA A 59 34.54 -63.07 22.64
C ALA A 59 33.96 -63.66 21.34
N GLN A 60 33.13 -64.72 21.43
CA GLN A 60 32.45 -65.30 20.27
C GLN A 60 31.46 -64.32 19.62
N ARG A 61 30.71 -63.55 20.41
CA ARG A 61 29.80 -62.51 19.88
C ARG A 61 30.56 -61.39 19.17
N VAL A 62 31.69 -60.96 19.73
CA VAL A 62 32.55 -59.94 19.12
C VAL A 62 33.15 -60.46 17.81
N ASP A 63 33.58 -61.72 17.75
CA ASP A 63 34.09 -62.33 16.51
C ASP A 63 33.02 -62.42 15.41
N MET A 64 31.77 -62.75 15.76
CA MET A 64 30.64 -62.69 14.81
C MET A 64 30.35 -61.26 14.33
N LEU A 65 30.42 -60.27 15.22
CA LEU A 65 30.29 -58.87 14.84
C LEU A 65 31.41 -58.45 13.89
N ALA A 66 32.66 -58.83 14.19
CA ALA A 66 33.84 -58.55 13.38
C ALA A 66 33.73 -59.13 11.96
N LYS A 67 33.08 -60.29 11.82
CA LYS A 67 32.81 -60.96 10.53
C LYS A 67 31.54 -60.46 9.84
N SER A 68 30.76 -59.56 10.46
CA SER A 68 29.52 -59.09 9.88
C SER A 68 29.78 -58.13 8.70
N PRO A 69 28.99 -58.23 7.61
CA PRO A 69 29.14 -57.37 6.43
C PRO A 69 28.83 -55.88 6.70
N MET A 70 28.29 -55.54 7.88
CA MET A 70 28.17 -54.13 8.30
C MET A 70 29.54 -53.47 8.50
N LEU A 71 30.55 -54.19 8.99
CA LEU A 71 31.91 -53.66 9.13
C LEU A 71 32.69 -53.64 7.81
N ALA A 72 32.25 -54.41 6.82
CA ALA A 72 32.81 -54.39 5.47
C ALA A 72 32.37 -53.15 4.67
N MET A 73 31.27 -52.50 5.05
CA MET A 73 30.96 -51.14 4.58
C MET A 73 31.87 -50.16 5.31
N THR A 74 32.94 -49.75 4.64
CA THR A 74 33.81 -48.71 5.16
C THR A 74 33.03 -47.40 5.32
N PRO A 75 33.31 -46.60 6.36
CA PRO A 75 32.64 -45.31 6.57
C PRO A 75 32.81 -44.38 5.34
N GLU A 76 33.90 -44.52 4.58
CA GLU A 76 34.11 -43.81 3.32
C GLU A 76 33.09 -44.22 2.24
N GLN A 77 32.73 -45.51 2.14
CA GLN A 77 31.73 -45.98 1.19
C GLN A 77 30.31 -45.50 1.57
N LEU A 78 30.01 -45.47 2.88
CA LEU A 78 28.73 -44.94 3.35
C LEU A 78 28.63 -43.43 3.08
N ALA A 79 29.68 -42.66 3.36
CA ALA A 79 29.77 -41.25 3.02
C ALA A 79 29.68 -41.00 1.51
N GLY A 80 30.32 -41.84 0.69
CA GLY A 80 30.23 -41.80 -0.77
C GLY A 80 28.80 -42.02 -1.28
N ARG A 81 28.06 -42.98 -0.69
CA ARG A 81 26.66 -43.21 -1.06
C ARG A 81 25.72 -42.10 -0.59
N ILE A 82 25.95 -41.55 0.61
CA ILE A 82 25.18 -40.42 1.13
C ILE A 82 25.39 -39.17 0.26
N THR A 83 26.64 -38.88 -0.12
CA THR A 83 26.95 -37.74 -1.00
C THR A 83 26.41 -37.94 -2.40
N ALA A 84 26.48 -39.15 -2.96
CA ALA A 84 25.86 -39.48 -4.25
C ALA A 84 24.33 -39.32 -4.20
N ALA A 85 23.66 -39.90 -3.20
CA ALA A 85 22.22 -39.75 -3.02
C ALA A 85 21.80 -38.29 -2.79
N ALA A 86 22.57 -37.55 -1.98
CA ALA A 86 22.35 -36.12 -1.77
C ALA A 86 22.57 -35.29 -3.05
N SER A 87 23.52 -35.68 -3.90
CA SER A 87 23.77 -35.00 -5.17
C SER A 87 22.64 -35.21 -6.18
N VAL A 88 22.08 -36.43 -6.25
CA VAL A 88 20.94 -36.78 -7.10
C VAL A 88 19.69 -36.03 -6.63
N ALA A 89 19.40 -36.06 -5.31
CA ALA A 89 18.29 -35.31 -4.73
C ALA A 89 18.40 -33.80 -5.00
N ARG A 90 19.61 -33.22 -4.89
CA ARG A 90 19.84 -31.80 -5.17
C ARG A 90 19.76 -31.43 -6.65
N GLN A 91 19.83 -32.39 -7.57
CA GLN A 91 19.82 -32.10 -9.00
C GLN A 91 18.41 -31.73 -9.49
N GLU A 92 17.38 -32.43 -9.01
CA GLU A 92 15.98 -32.11 -9.27
C GLU A 92 15.58 -30.77 -8.61
N ASP A 93 16.03 -30.53 -7.39
CA ASP A 93 15.84 -29.24 -6.70
C ASP A 93 16.47 -28.09 -7.48
N ARG A 94 17.68 -28.26 -8.01
CA ARG A 94 18.36 -27.22 -8.80
C ARG A 94 17.60 -26.87 -10.07
N GLN A 95 17.03 -27.85 -10.75
CA GLN A 95 16.23 -27.61 -11.96
C GLN A 95 14.92 -26.89 -11.64
N THR A 96 14.25 -27.30 -10.56
CA THR A 96 13.01 -26.66 -10.09
C THR A 96 13.27 -25.23 -9.65
N ILE A 97 14.33 -24.99 -8.89
CA ILE A 97 14.75 -23.65 -8.44
C ILE A 97 15.15 -22.78 -9.63
N ALA A 98 15.89 -23.33 -10.61
CA ALA A 98 16.25 -22.57 -11.82
C ALA A 98 15.00 -22.14 -12.60
N THR A 99 14.04 -23.06 -12.77
CA THR A 99 12.77 -22.79 -13.46
C THR A 99 11.92 -21.77 -12.70
N ALA A 100 11.87 -21.87 -11.37
CA ALA A 100 11.18 -20.90 -10.51
C ALA A 100 11.85 -19.51 -10.58
N ARG A 101 13.18 -19.44 -10.61
CA ARG A 101 13.92 -18.18 -10.79
C ARG A 101 13.63 -17.53 -12.13
N THR A 102 13.66 -18.30 -13.23
CA THR A 102 13.32 -17.78 -14.56
C THR A 102 11.88 -17.30 -14.63
N GLY A 103 10.95 -18.02 -14.00
CA GLY A 103 9.55 -17.59 -13.89
C GLY A 103 9.40 -16.31 -13.07
N LEU A 104 10.10 -16.18 -11.94
CA LEU A 104 10.10 -14.95 -11.13
C LEU A 104 10.71 -13.77 -11.88
N GLU A 105 11.82 -13.95 -12.59
CA GLU A 105 12.42 -12.90 -13.39
C GLU A 105 11.49 -12.43 -14.51
N ASP A 106 10.82 -13.36 -15.19
CA ASP A 106 9.88 -13.04 -16.25
C ASP A 106 8.66 -12.27 -15.71
N VAL A 107 8.07 -12.76 -14.61
CA VAL A 107 6.98 -12.07 -13.91
C VAL A 107 7.42 -10.69 -13.43
N THR A 108 8.64 -10.54 -12.91
CA THR A 108 9.19 -9.25 -12.48
C THR A 108 9.38 -8.30 -13.65
N ARG A 109 9.86 -8.78 -14.81
CA ARG A 109 9.99 -7.97 -16.04
C ARG A 109 8.62 -7.52 -16.54
N GLN A 110 7.64 -8.42 -16.57
CA GLN A 110 6.27 -8.09 -16.95
C GLN A 110 5.64 -7.07 -16.00
N LEU A 111 5.74 -7.29 -14.68
CA LEU A 111 5.27 -6.36 -13.64
C LEU A 111 5.96 -5.00 -13.76
N HIS A 112 7.27 -4.95 -14.00
CA HIS A 112 7.97 -3.68 -14.17
C HIS A 112 7.48 -2.93 -15.42
N GLY A 113 7.15 -3.63 -16.50
CA GLY A 113 6.51 -3.06 -17.68
C GLY A 113 5.11 -2.49 -17.39
N TYR A 114 4.28 -3.23 -16.65
CA TYR A 114 2.94 -2.78 -16.25
C TYR A 114 2.95 -1.64 -15.23
N VAL A 115 3.86 -1.67 -14.25
CA VAL A 115 3.98 -0.61 -13.23
C VAL A 115 4.55 0.68 -13.83
N VAL A 116 5.56 0.58 -14.72
CA VAL A 116 6.10 1.77 -15.41
C VAL A 116 5.07 2.35 -16.39
N SER A 117 4.29 1.53 -17.08
CA SER A 117 3.24 2.00 -17.98
C SER A 117 2.05 2.61 -17.21
N ALA A 118 1.62 2.02 -16.10
CA ALA A 118 0.58 2.60 -15.23
C ALA A 118 1.02 3.94 -14.62
N ARG A 119 2.25 4.02 -14.09
CA ARG A 119 2.80 5.29 -13.55
C ARG A 119 2.89 6.37 -14.62
N ARG A 120 3.29 6.03 -15.85
CA ARG A 120 3.29 6.96 -16.99
C ARG A 120 1.89 7.34 -17.45
N GLY A 121 0.91 6.43 -17.32
CA GLY A 121 -0.48 6.67 -17.68
C GLY A 121 -1.11 7.76 -16.82
N ASP A 122 -0.93 7.71 -15.50
CA ASP A 122 -1.51 8.69 -14.58
C ASP A 122 -0.93 10.10 -14.75
N GLU A 123 0.38 10.23 -14.94
CA GLU A 123 1.02 11.53 -15.18
C GLU A 123 0.62 12.12 -16.53
N GLN A 124 0.55 11.30 -17.58
CA GLN A 124 0.07 11.74 -18.90
C GLN A 124 -1.39 12.12 -18.86
N ASN A 125 -2.24 11.33 -18.21
CA ASN A 125 -3.67 11.62 -18.11
C ASN A 125 -3.92 12.90 -17.31
N ARG A 126 -3.16 13.13 -16.24
CA ARG A 126 -3.22 14.38 -15.48
C ARG A 126 -2.78 15.57 -16.32
N TRP A 127 -1.71 15.45 -17.10
CA TRP A 127 -1.28 16.53 -18.00
C TRP A 127 -2.32 16.81 -19.10
N LEU A 128 -2.85 15.76 -19.74
CA LEU A 128 -3.93 15.86 -20.73
C LEU A 128 -5.19 16.50 -20.16
N MET A 129 -5.56 16.14 -18.93
CA MET A 129 -6.69 16.74 -18.23
C MET A 129 -6.45 18.25 -18.01
N TRP A 130 -5.27 18.65 -17.53
CA TRP A 130 -4.93 20.06 -17.35
C TRP A 130 -4.88 20.83 -18.66
N THR A 131 -4.35 20.26 -19.75
CA THR A 131 -4.35 20.92 -21.06
C THR A 131 -5.77 21.04 -21.64
N THR A 132 -6.63 20.06 -21.38
CA THR A 132 -8.03 20.09 -21.82
C THR A 132 -8.81 21.17 -21.07
N ILE A 133 -8.70 21.20 -19.73
CA ILE A 133 -9.34 22.22 -18.89
C ILE A 133 -8.80 23.60 -19.25
N GLY A 134 -7.48 23.74 -19.35
CA GLY A 134 -6.82 24.99 -19.74
C GLY A 134 -7.26 25.48 -21.11
N GLY A 135 -7.30 24.60 -22.12
CA GLY A 135 -7.74 24.93 -23.47
C GLY A 135 -9.21 25.38 -23.53
N VAL A 136 -10.10 24.71 -22.79
CA VAL A 136 -11.50 25.10 -22.68
C VAL A 136 -11.65 26.48 -22.02
N MET A 137 -10.95 26.72 -20.90
CA MET A 137 -10.98 28.02 -20.21
C MET A 137 -10.47 29.15 -21.09
N ILE A 138 -9.34 28.94 -21.76
CA ILE A 138 -8.77 29.92 -22.70
C ILE A 138 -9.75 30.15 -23.85
N GLY A 139 -10.35 29.09 -24.41
CA GLY A 139 -11.35 29.20 -25.47
C GLY A 139 -12.58 30.03 -25.06
N MET A 140 -13.10 29.85 -23.84
CA MET A 140 -14.21 30.66 -23.33
C MET A 140 -13.82 32.13 -23.16
N ILE A 141 -12.62 32.42 -22.65
CA ILE A 141 -12.11 33.79 -22.50
C ILE A 141 -11.98 34.46 -23.88
N PHE A 142 -11.37 33.76 -24.85
CA PHE A 142 -11.25 34.24 -26.22
C PHE A 142 -12.62 34.49 -26.85
N TRP A 143 -13.57 33.56 -26.67
CA TRP A 143 -14.91 33.74 -27.18
C TRP A 143 -15.60 34.96 -26.57
N GLY A 144 -15.55 35.12 -25.24
CA GLY A 144 -16.15 36.28 -24.56
C GLY A 144 -15.56 37.62 -25.01
N MET A 145 -14.24 37.68 -25.23
CA MET A 145 -13.56 38.90 -25.66
C MET A 145 -13.78 39.23 -27.14
N PHE A 146 -13.77 38.22 -28.01
CA PHE A 146 -13.79 38.44 -29.46
C PHE A 146 -15.14 38.26 -30.12
N ALA A 147 -16.13 37.60 -29.49
CA ALA A 147 -17.45 37.38 -30.10
C ALA A 147 -18.13 38.69 -30.52
N GLY A 148 -18.01 39.75 -29.71
CA GLY A 148 -18.57 41.05 -30.05
C GLY A 148 -17.85 41.75 -31.22
N ILE A 149 -16.54 41.54 -31.38
CA ILE A 149 -15.77 42.09 -32.51
C ILE A 149 -16.15 41.34 -33.79
N VAL A 150 -16.18 40.01 -33.73
CA VAL A 150 -16.57 39.16 -34.85
C VAL A 150 -17.99 39.48 -35.29
N ALA A 151 -18.94 39.62 -34.35
CA ALA A 151 -20.33 39.95 -34.68
C ALA A 151 -20.49 41.27 -35.46
N ARG A 152 -19.57 42.23 -35.28
CA ARG A 152 -19.59 43.53 -35.98
C ARG A 152 -18.77 43.55 -37.28
N ALA A 153 -17.86 42.60 -37.47
CA ALA A 153 -17.01 42.49 -38.66
C ALA A 153 -17.68 41.71 -39.81
N VAL A 154 -18.74 40.96 -39.51
CA VAL A 154 -19.53 40.20 -40.49
C VAL A 154 -20.32 41.16 -41.41
N PRO A 155 -20.56 40.81 -42.69
CA PRO A 155 -21.34 41.64 -43.60
C PRO A 155 -22.71 42.04 -43.04
N ALA A 156 -23.11 43.29 -43.29
CA ALA A 156 -24.38 43.84 -42.81
C ALA A 156 -25.62 43.06 -43.28
N SER A 157 -25.53 42.34 -44.40
CA SER A 157 -26.62 41.48 -44.90
C SER A 157 -26.98 40.33 -43.94
N TRP A 158 -26.07 39.93 -43.04
CA TRP A 158 -26.33 38.83 -42.11
C TRP A 158 -27.14 39.27 -40.88
N GLN A 159 -27.05 40.55 -40.51
CA GLN A 159 -27.75 41.15 -39.36
C GLN A 159 -27.49 40.39 -38.05
N TRP A 160 -26.24 39.95 -37.83
CA TRP A 160 -25.84 39.20 -36.64
C TRP A 160 -26.07 39.97 -35.33
N PRO A 161 -25.65 41.24 -35.22
CA PRO A 161 -25.90 42.03 -34.02
C PRO A 161 -27.40 42.16 -33.71
N GLU A 162 -28.22 42.42 -34.71
CA GLU A 162 -29.66 42.62 -34.58
C GLU A 162 -30.37 41.32 -34.19
N LYS A 163 -30.01 40.20 -34.81
CA LYS A 163 -30.54 38.86 -34.46
C LYS A 163 -30.08 38.42 -33.07
N MET A 164 -28.85 38.75 -32.68
CA MET A 164 -28.34 38.47 -31.34
C MET A 164 -29.09 39.29 -30.28
N ALA A 165 -29.34 40.58 -30.54
CA ALA A 165 -30.14 41.44 -29.67
C ALA A 165 -31.58 40.92 -29.53
N ALA A 166 -32.25 40.59 -30.64
CA ALA A 166 -33.60 40.02 -30.62
C ALA A 166 -33.67 38.72 -29.81
N ARG A 167 -32.71 37.81 -30.03
CA ARG A 167 -32.60 36.55 -29.28
C ARG A 167 -32.33 36.78 -27.79
N SER A 168 -31.50 37.76 -27.44
CA SER A 168 -31.21 38.10 -26.04
C SER A 168 -32.42 38.70 -25.30
N LEU A 169 -33.30 39.36 -26.04
CA LEU A 169 -34.53 39.97 -25.53
C LEU A 169 -35.73 39.01 -25.56
N ASP A 170 -35.55 37.82 -26.14
CA ASP A 170 -36.58 36.82 -26.43
C ASP A 170 -37.82 37.43 -27.11
N LEU A 171 -37.57 38.35 -28.05
CA LEU A 171 -38.60 39.11 -28.75
C LEU A 171 -38.32 39.08 -30.25
N PRO A 172 -39.35 39.13 -31.11
CA PRO A 172 -39.15 39.33 -32.53
C PRO A 172 -38.44 40.67 -32.77
N MET A 173 -37.73 40.79 -33.91
CA MET A 173 -36.82 41.92 -34.15
C MET A 173 -37.50 43.30 -34.05
N TRP A 174 -38.76 43.39 -34.46
CA TRP A 174 -39.53 44.63 -34.41
C TRP A 174 -39.85 45.05 -32.97
N GLU A 175 -40.42 44.15 -32.17
CA GLU A 175 -40.76 44.38 -30.77
C GLU A 175 -39.49 44.57 -29.91
N GLY A 176 -38.43 43.82 -30.21
CA GLY A 176 -37.12 43.99 -29.60
C GLY A 176 -36.53 45.38 -29.88
N GLY A 177 -36.62 45.85 -31.13
CA GLY A 177 -36.22 47.20 -31.52
C GLY A 177 -37.03 48.28 -30.79
N GLN A 178 -38.35 48.13 -30.70
CA GLN A 178 -39.18 49.05 -29.93
C GLN A 178 -38.83 49.05 -28.43
N ARG A 179 -38.55 47.88 -27.84
CA ARG A 179 -38.13 47.76 -26.44
C ARG A 179 -36.80 48.47 -26.20
N LEU A 180 -35.82 48.30 -27.08
CA LEU A 180 -34.54 49.01 -27.04
C LEU A 180 -34.72 50.52 -27.16
N MET A 181 -35.51 50.98 -28.14
CA MET A 181 -35.77 52.41 -28.31
C MET A 181 -36.46 53.02 -27.08
N ARG A 182 -37.51 52.38 -26.55
CA ARG A 182 -38.20 52.81 -25.32
C ARG A 182 -37.28 52.83 -24.10
N ALA A 183 -36.42 51.81 -23.95
CA ALA A 183 -35.48 51.72 -22.84
C ALA A 183 -34.36 52.77 -22.91
N SER A 184 -33.91 53.11 -24.13
CA SER A 184 -32.84 54.09 -24.33
C SER A 184 -33.30 55.55 -24.20
N ALA A 185 -34.48 55.89 -24.73
CA ALA A 185 -35.00 57.25 -24.77
C ALA A 185 -36.54 57.23 -24.84
N PRO A 186 -37.23 57.17 -23.69
CA PRO A 186 -38.68 57.03 -23.66
C PRO A 186 -39.41 58.21 -24.33
N ASP A 187 -38.94 59.44 -24.11
CA ASP A 187 -39.53 60.65 -24.70
C ASP A 187 -39.34 60.70 -26.23
N ALA A 188 -38.16 60.31 -26.72
CA ALA A 188 -37.89 60.26 -28.16
C ALA A 188 -38.78 59.21 -28.84
N PHE A 189 -38.96 58.04 -28.22
CA PHE A 189 -39.87 57.03 -28.73
C PHE A 189 -41.33 57.49 -28.70
N ALA A 190 -41.76 58.19 -27.64
CA ALA A 190 -43.10 58.76 -27.55
C ALA A 190 -43.37 59.79 -28.66
N ASN A 191 -42.38 60.61 -29.01
CA ASN A 191 -42.47 61.55 -30.13
C ASN A 191 -42.61 60.85 -31.48
N ILE A 192 -41.86 59.76 -31.71
CA ILE A 192 -41.99 58.94 -32.93
C ILE A 192 -43.39 58.32 -32.99
N ALA A 193 -43.88 57.75 -31.89
CA ALA A 193 -45.22 57.16 -31.81
C ALA A 193 -46.34 58.22 -31.97
N ALA A 194 -46.12 59.46 -31.52
CA ALA A 194 -47.03 60.57 -31.78
C ALA A 194 -47.06 60.94 -33.28
N GLY A 195 -45.90 61.01 -33.92
CA GLY A 195 -45.79 61.23 -35.37
C GLY A 195 -46.51 60.14 -36.18
N ASP A 196 -46.27 58.87 -35.84
CA ASP A 196 -46.90 57.72 -36.50
C ASP A 196 -48.44 57.75 -36.41
N ARG A 197 -48.99 58.15 -35.26
CA ARG A 197 -50.43 58.35 -35.09
C ARG A 197 -50.98 59.44 -35.99
N ILE A 198 -50.28 60.57 -36.14
CA ILE A 198 -50.69 61.66 -37.04
C ILE A 198 -50.63 61.19 -38.49
N VAL A 199 -49.56 60.51 -38.90
CA VAL A 199 -49.41 60.00 -40.27
C VAL A 199 -50.50 58.98 -40.59
N THR A 200 -50.76 58.05 -39.67
CA THR A 200 -51.80 57.02 -39.85
C THR A 200 -53.19 57.63 -39.94
N ALA A 201 -53.51 58.61 -39.09
CA ALA A 201 -54.80 59.31 -39.13
C ALA A 201 -55.00 60.16 -40.41
N ASN A 202 -53.90 60.58 -41.06
CA ASN A 202 -53.93 61.43 -42.26
C ASN A 202 -53.43 60.71 -43.52
N ARG A 203 -53.41 59.37 -43.50
CA ARG A 203 -52.73 58.55 -44.51
C ARG A 203 -53.15 58.89 -45.94
N GLU A 204 -54.46 58.95 -46.22
CA GLU A 204 -54.97 59.23 -47.56
C GLU A 204 -54.59 60.63 -48.06
N ALA A 205 -54.70 61.65 -47.18
CA ALA A 205 -54.33 63.02 -47.51
C ALA A 205 -52.83 63.16 -47.78
N LEU A 206 -52.00 62.50 -46.97
CA LEU A 206 -50.54 62.49 -47.13
C LEU A 206 -50.10 61.73 -48.37
N GLU A 207 -50.70 60.58 -48.69
CA GLU A 207 -50.41 59.81 -49.91
C GLU A 207 -50.77 60.62 -51.17
N GLY A 208 -51.92 61.31 -51.18
CA GLY A 208 -52.31 62.20 -52.28
C GLY A 208 -51.33 63.34 -52.47
N CYS A 209 -50.94 63.98 -51.37
CA CYS A 209 -49.91 65.01 -51.36
C CYS A 209 -48.55 64.53 -51.87
N GLN A 210 -48.11 63.35 -51.44
CA GLN A 210 -46.84 62.77 -51.87
C GLN A 210 -46.84 62.51 -53.37
N LYS A 211 -47.95 62.00 -53.93
CA LYS A 211 -48.10 61.84 -55.38
C LYS A 211 -47.97 63.16 -56.14
N ILE A 212 -48.49 64.26 -55.60
CA ILE A 212 -48.36 65.59 -56.21
C ILE A 212 -46.91 66.10 -56.09
N ALA A 213 -46.28 65.92 -54.94
CA ALA A 213 -44.87 66.27 -54.72
C ALA A 213 -43.94 65.51 -55.69
N ASP A 214 -44.14 64.21 -55.85
CA ASP A 214 -43.35 63.36 -56.75
C ASP A 214 -43.53 63.75 -58.22
N LYS A 215 -44.77 64.05 -58.63
CA LYS A 215 -45.08 64.52 -59.99
C LYS A 215 -44.48 65.89 -60.29
N THR A 216 -44.56 66.81 -59.34
CA THR A 216 -44.09 68.19 -59.53
C THR A 216 -42.62 68.39 -59.19
N ARG A 217 -41.97 67.38 -58.57
CA ARG A 217 -40.59 67.41 -58.05
C ARG A 217 -40.34 68.62 -57.14
N ARG A 218 -41.37 69.07 -56.41
CA ARG A 218 -41.34 70.25 -55.54
C ARG A 218 -42.02 69.96 -54.22
N ALA A 219 -41.59 70.67 -53.18
CA ALA A 219 -42.25 70.63 -51.88
C ALA A 219 -43.68 71.19 -52.01
N VAL A 220 -44.66 70.48 -51.46
CA VAL A 220 -46.08 70.86 -51.46
C VAL A 220 -46.55 71.08 -50.02
N LYS A 221 -47.49 72.01 -49.83
CA LYS A 221 -48.15 72.23 -48.54
C LYS A 221 -49.36 71.32 -48.43
N CYS A 222 -49.48 70.62 -47.30
CA CYS A 222 -50.57 69.69 -47.04
C CYS A 222 -51.22 70.00 -45.71
N THR A 223 -52.55 69.99 -45.71
CA THR A 223 -53.33 70.18 -44.50
C THR A 223 -53.51 68.83 -43.82
N VAL A 224 -53.09 68.74 -42.56
CA VAL A 224 -53.27 67.55 -41.72
C VAL A 224 -54.24 67.85 -40.59
N SER A 225 -55.04 66.87 -40.24
CA SER A 225 -55.94 66.87 -39.09
C SER A 225 -55.19 66.33 -37.87
N ILE A 226 -55.11 67.13 -36.81
CA ILE A 226 -54.46 66.75 -35.56
C ILE A 226 -55.54 66.59 -34.49
N THR A 227 -55.67 65.39 -33.93
CA THR A 227 -56.56 65.14 -32.80
C THR A 227 -55.89 65.56 -31.49
N PRO A 228 -56.61 66.24 -30.58
CA PRO A 228 -56.05 66.66 -29.30
C PRO A 228 -55.71 65.45 -28.43
N HIS A 229 -54.58 65.51 -27.72
CA HIS A 229 -54.24 64.50 -26.73
C HIS A 229 -55.23 64.59 -25.56
N PRO A 230 -55.88 63.48 -25.12
CA PRO A 230 -56.69 63.51 -23.92
C PRO A 230 -55.81 63.94 -22.75
N LYS A 231 -56.24 64.97 -22.01
CA LYS A 231 -55.53 65.41 -20.80
C LYS A 231 -55.53 64.25 -19.82
N SER A 232 -54.35 63.72 -19.48
CA SER A 232 -54.20 62.79 -18.36
C SER A 232 -54.66 63.53 -17.11
N GLY A 233 -55.80 63.10 -16.56
CA GLY A 233 -56.32 63.59 -15.29
C GLY A 233 -55.29 63.38 -14.20
N ARG A 234 -55.19 64.37 -13.31
CA ARG A 234 -54.38 64.39 -12.10
C ARG A 234 -54.89 63.38 -11.09
#